data_AF-A0A1Y4JS52-F1
#
_entry.id   AF-A0A1Y4JS52-F1
#
_cell.length_a   1.000
_cell.length_b   1.000
_cell.length_c   1.000
_cell.angle_alpha   90.00
_cell.angle_beta   90.00
_cell.angle_gamma   90.00
#
_symmetry.space_group_name_H-M   'P 1'
#
loop_
_entity.id
_entity.type
_entity.pdbx_description
1 polymer ?
#
loop_
_entity_poly.entity_id
_entity_poly.type
_entity_poly.pdbx_seq_one_letter_code
_entity_poly.pdbx_strand_id
1 'polypeptide(L)'
;MKRYNLSKIMKSAHQIKKYMKLYSLTHGVKTWADCLKLAWANEKKRVSDEEAINVEKEAMKVSLAEPAKRSSYDDLSIPASAYYTSNSKGRFGSHYVGD
;
A
#
# COMPACT_ATOMS: atom_id res chain seq x y z
N MET A 1 23.37 12.59 0.15
CA MET A 1 23.39 11.87 -1.15
C MET A 1 22.70 10.52 -0.98
N LYS A 2 21.75 10.16 -1.87
CA LYS A 2 21.15 8.82 -1.87
C LYS A 2 22.26 7.77 -2.03
N ARG A 3 22.32 6.80 -1.10
CA ARG A 3 23.33 5.73 -1.13
C ARG A 3 22.80 4.58 -1.98
N TYR A 4 23.23 4.53 -3.24
CA TYR A 4 22.89 3.41 -4.13
C TYR A 4 23.77 2.19 -3.82
N ASN A 5 23.22 0.99 -3.98
CA ASN A 5 23.97 -0.24 -3.78
C ASN A 5 24.84 -0.54 -5.01
N LEU A 6 26.10 -0.08 -4.96
CA LEU A 6 27.07 -0.22 -6.06
C LEU A 6 27.31 -1.69 -6.45
N SER A 7 27.35 -2.60 -5.48
CA SER A 7 27.53 -4.04 -5.74
C SER A 7 26.37 -4.61 -6.56
N LYS A 8 25.15 -4.21 -6.21
CA LYS A 8 23.93 -4.63 -6.94
C LYS A 8 23.92 -4.08 -8.37
N ILE A 9 24.24 -2.80 -8.54
CA ILE A 9 24.37 -2.19 -9.88
C ILE A 9 25.41 -2.95 -10.71
N MET A 10 26.57 -3.25 -10.15
CA MET A 10 27.63 -3.96 -10.87
C MET A 10 27.21 -5.38 -11.28
N LYS A 11 26.57 -6.13 -10.38
CA LYS A 11 26.01 -7.46 -10.69
C LYS A 11 24.99 -7.38 -11.82
N SER A 12 24.11 -6.39 -11.79
CA SER A 12 23.10 -6.20 -12.85
C SER A 12 23.74 -5.84 -14.21
N ALA A 13 24.76 -4.98 -14.22
CA ALA A 13 25.52 -4.67 -15.43
C ALA A 13 26.18 -5.93 -16.02
N HIS A 14 26.75 -6.78 -15.16
CA HIS A 14 27.32 -8.07 -15.56
C HIS A 14 26.28 -9.03 -16.14
N GLN A 15 25.08 -9.08 -15.57
CA GLN A 15 23.97 -9.86 -16.13
C GLN A 15 23.55 -9.33 -17.51
N ILE A 16 23.43 -8.01 -17.68
CA ILE A 16 23.12 -7.39 -18.98
C ILE A 16 24.19 -7.75 -20.01
N LYS A 17 25.48 -7.70 -19.64
CA LYS A 17 26.58 -8.12 -20.51
C LYS A 17 26.48 -9.61 -20.89
N LYS A 18 26.14 -10.48 -19.94
CA LYS A 18 25.94 -11.92 -20.22
C LYS A 18 24.87 -12.14 -21.29
N TYR A 19 23.79 -11.36 -21.26
CA TYR A 19 22.68 -11.44 -22.20
C TYR A 19 22.67 -10.28 -23.21
N MET A 20 23.84 -9.77 -23.58
CA MET A 20 23.96 -8.53 -24.35
C MET A 20 23.24 -8.58 -25.70
N LYS A 21 23.18 -9.74 -26.37
CA LYS A 21 22.43 -9.91 -27.63
C LYS A 21 20.92 -9.66 -27.47
N LEU A 22 20.36 -10.04 -26.34
CA LEU A 22 18.94 -9.82 -26.04
C LEU A 22 18.71 -8.33 -25.74
N TYR A 23 19.55 -7.78 -24.85
CA TYR A 23 19.48 -6.37 -24.45
C TYR A 23 19.82 -5.40 -25.58
N SER A 24 20.61 -5.81 -26.59
CA SER A 24 20.85 -5.01 -27.78
C SER A 24 19.59 -4.84 -28.62
N LEU A 25 18.72 -5.86 -28.65
CA LEU A 25 17.46 -5.83 -29.39
C LEU A 25 16.40 -4.97 -28.69
N THR A 26 16.29 -5.08 -27.37
CA THR A 26 15.24 -4.41 -26.59
C THR A 26 15.63 -3.02 -26.08
N HIS A 27 16.92 -2.81 -25.78
CA HIS A 27 17.41 -1.59 -25.13
C HIS A 27 18.55 -0.90 -25.91
N GLY A 28 18.92 -1.40 -27.09
CA GLY A 28 19.96 -0.79 -27.93
C GLY A 28 21.37 -0.85 -27.35
N VAL A 29 21.62 -1.71 -26.36
CA VAL A 29 22.92 -1.85 -25.68
C VAL A 29 23.93 -2.47 -26.64
N LYS A 30 25.04 -1.76 -26.93
CA LYS A 30 26.11 -2.27 -27.81
C LYS A 30 27.45 -2.44 -27.10
N THR A 31 27.68 -1.66 -26.05
CA THR A 31 28.95 -1.64 -25.32
C THR A 31 28.77 -1.94 -23.84
N TRP A 32 29.88 -2.28 -23.16
CA TRP A 32 29.89 -2.42 -21.70
C TRP A 32 29.45 -1.15 -20.97
N ALA A 33 29.83 0.03 -21.50
CA ALA A 33 29.41 1.31 -20.94
C ALA A 33 27.88 1.46 -20.99
N ASP A 34 27.24 0.99 -22.05
CA ASP A 34 25.78 1.00 -22.18
C ASP A 34 25.12 0.04 -21.19
N CYS A 35 25.71 -1.14 -20.95
CA CYS A 35 25.25 -2.05 -19.89
C CYS A 35 25.27 -1.36 -18.52
N LEU A 36 26.35 -0.63 -18.22
CA LEU A 36 26.50 0.09 -16.96
C LEU A 36 25.52 1.25 -16.83
N LYS A 37 25.31 2.03 -17.90
CA LYS A 37 24.31 3.11 -17.94
C LYS A 37 22.90 2.56 -17.72
N LEU A 38 22.55 1.44 -18.36
CA LEU A 38 21.25 0.81 -18.23
C LEU A 38 21.03 0.27 -16.80
N ALA A 39 22.02 -0.39 -16.22
CA ALA A 39 22.01 -0.84 -14.83
C ALA A 39 21.78 0.32 -13.84
N TRP A 40 22.48 1.43 -14.03
CA TRP A 40 22.31 2.64 -13.23
C TRP A 40 20.91 3.25 -13.39
N ALA A 41 20.38 3.32 -14.60
CA ALA A 41 19.04 3.84 -14.86
C ALA A 41 17.97 2.98 -14.17
N ASN A 42 18.10 1.66 -14.23
CA ASN A 42 17.19 0.73 -13.58
C ASN A 42 17.21 0.85 -12.06
N GLU A 43 18.39 0.99 -11.44
CA GLU A 43 18.49 1.19 -10.00
C GLU A 43 17.86 2.51 -9.55
N LYS A 44 18.05 3.59 -10.32
CA LYS A 44 17.41 4.89 -10.04
C LYS A 44 15.88 4.78 -10.09
N LYS A 45 15.34 4.10 -11.10
CA LYS A 45 13.90 3.85 -11.22
C LYS A 45 13.37 3.04 -10.04
N ARG A 46 14.06 1.94 -9.68
CA ARG A 46 13.64 1.13 -8.54
C ARG A 46 13.60 1.93 -7.23
N VAL A 47 14.58 2.79 -6.99
CA VAL A 47 14.59 3.66 -5.79
C VAL A 47 13.45 4.66 -5.82
N SER A 48 13.14 5.28 -6.96
CA SER A 48 11.97 6.18 -7.05
C SER A 48 10.65 5.45 -6.85
N ASP A 49 10.53 4.23 -7.38
CA ASP A 49 9.32 3.42 -7.24
C ASP A 49 9.14 2.95 -5.79
N GLU A 50 10.22 2.52 -5.12
CA GLU A 50 10.21 2.18 -3.69
C GLU A 50 9.82 3.39 -2.83
N GLU A 51 10.30 4.59 -3.16
CA GLU A 51 9.91 5.84 -2.49
C GLU A 51 8.41 6.14 -2.68
N ALA A 52 7.90 6.02 -3.90
CA ALA A 52 6.47 6.22 -4.20
C ALA A 52 5.59 5.21 -3.44
N ILE A 53 5.96 3.93 -3.44
CA ILE A 53 5.25 2.88 -2.70
C ILE A 53 5.26 3.18 -1.19
N ASN A 54 6.37 3.66 -0.63
CA ASN A 54 6.44 4.00 0.78
C ASN A 54 5.56 5.20 1.13
N VAL A 55 5.51 6.23 0.28
CA VAL A 55 4.60 7.37 0.46
C VAL A 55 3.14 6.92 0.42
N GLU A 56 2.79 6.05 -0.52
CA GLU A 56 1.43 5.50 -0.62
C GLU A 56 1.07 4.65 0.60
N LYS A 57 1.99 3.82 1.10
CA LYS A 57 1.79 3.05 2.34
C LYS A 57 1.59 3.95 3.55
N GLU A 58 2.37 5.02 3.69
CA GLU A 58 2.19 5.98 4.79
C GLU A 58 0.86 6.74 4.66
N ALA A 59 0.47 7.15 3.44
CA ALA A 59 -0.84 7.75 3.20
C ALA A 59 -1.99 6.79 3.54
N MET A 60 -1.88 5.51 3.17
CA MET A 60 -2.88 4.50 3.50
C MET A 60 -2.97 4.26 5.01
N LYS A 61 -1.83 4.24 5.72
CA LYS A 61 -1.83 4.16 7.20
C LYS A 61 -2.52 5.36 7.83
N VAL A 62 -2.28 6.57 7.34
CA VAL A 62 -2.95 7.78 7.82
C VAL A 62 -4.46 7.67 7.60
N SER A 63 -4.91 7.30 6.41
CA SER A 63 -6.33 7.10 6.11
C SER A 63 -6.99 5.98 6.94
N LEU A 64 -6.23 4.95 7.32
CA LEU A 64 -6.73 3.87 8.18
C LEU A 64 -6.77 4.28 9.67
N ALA A 65 -5.89 5.18 10.08
CA ALA A 65 -5.86 5.73 11.43
C ALA A 65 -6.96 6.77 11.65
N GLU A 66 -7.42 7.45 10.59
CA GLU A 66 -8.63 8.27 10.66
C GLU A 66 -9.81 7.35 11.03
N PRO A 67 -10.48 7.60 12.17
CA PRO A 67 -11.63 6.78 12.53
C PRO A 67 -12.65 6.93 11.41
N ALA A 68 -13.01 5.82 10.78
CA ALA A 68 -14.09 5.77 9.81
C ALA A 68 -15.28 6.52 10.42
N LYS A 69 -15.75 7.58 9.76
CA LYS A 69 -16.94 8.31 10.22
C LYS A 69 -18.03 7.26 10.40
N ARG A 70 -18.37 6.97 11.65
CA ARG A 70 -19.45 6.04 11.98
C ARG A 70 -20.67 6.51 11.22
N SER A 71 -21.37 5.56 10.59
CA SER A 71 -22.58 5.92 9.87
C SER A 71 -23.56 6.56 10.84
N SER A 72 -24.49 7.38 10.35
CA SER A 72 -25.56 7.92 11.21
C SER A 72 -26.42 6.82 11.85
N TYR A 73 -26.34 5.58 11.35
CA TYR A 73 -27.02 4.41 11.92
C TYR A 73 -26.25 3.77 13.09
N ASP A 74 -24.97 4.07 13.27
CA ASP A 74 -24.13 3.58 14.37
C ASP A 74 -24.10 4.56 15.56
N ASP A 75 -25.00 5.54 15.56
CA ASP A 75 -25.12 6.52 16.64
C ASP A 75 -25.83 5.89 17.85
N LEU A 76 -25.02 5.47 18.83
CA LEU A 76 -25.48 4.95 20.13
C LEU A 76 -25.99 6.07 21.06
N SER A 77 -26.14 7.30 20.57
CA SER A 77 -26.74 8.41 21.33
C SER A 77 -28.23 8.20 21.63
N ILE A 78 -28.89 7.33 20.86
CA ILE A 78 -30.32 7.03 21.06
C ILE A 78 -30.46 6.15 22.32
N PRO A 79 -31.16 6.62 23.37
CA PRO A 79 -31.31 5.86 24.59
C PRO A 79 -32.18 4.62 24.34
N ALA A 80 -31.90 3.52 25.05
CA ALA A 80 -32.69 2.29 24.95
C ALA A 80 -34.19 2.51 25.19
N SER A 81 -34.56 3.55 25.97
CA SER A 81 -35.95 3.97 26.21
C SER A 81 -36.70 4.39 24.95
N ALA A 82 -36.00 4.76 23.87
CA ALA A 82 -36.61 5.09 22.59
C ALA A 82 -37.06 3.82 21.82
N TYR A 83 -36.43 2.67 22.07
CA TYR A 83 -36.77 1.39 21.46
C TYR A 83 -37.67 0.53 22.36
N TYR A 84 -37.45 0.61 23.68
CA TYR A 84 -38.19 -0.15 24.69
C TYR A 84 -38.84 0.81 25.67
N THR A 85 -40.17 0.81 25.71
CA THR A 85 -40.92 1.50 26.77
C THR A 85 -41.39 0.47 27.79
N SER A 86 -41.70 0.87 29.02
CA SER A 86 -42.21 -0.03 30.07
C SER A 86 -43.49 -0.80 29.66
N ASN A 87 -44.16 -0.33 28.60
CA ASN A 87 -45.34 -0.95 28.01
C ASN A 87 -45.04 -1.81 26.76
N SER A 88 -43.79 -1.87 26.29
CA SER A 88 -43.41 -2.72 25.16
C SER A 88 -43.46 -4.18 25.57
N LYS A 89 -44.50 -4.87 25.13
CA LYS A 89 -44.67 -6.32 25.32
C LYS A 89 -44.13 -7.03 24.09
N GLY A 90 -43.19 -7.93 24.30
CA GLY A 90 -42.71 -8.86 23.28
C GLY A 90 -43.81 -9.84 22.86
N ARG A 91 -43.51 -10.67 21.85
CA ARG A 91 -44.44 -11.70 21.38
C ARG A 91 -44.88 -12.56 22.56
N PHE A 92 -46.19 -12.71 22.74
CA PHE A 92 -46.84 -13.40 23.88
C PHE A 92 -46.81 -12.67 25.25
N GLY A 93 -46.59 -11.36 25.29
CA GLY A 93 -46.71 -10.59 26.55
C GLY A 93 -45.45 -10.61 27.40
N SER A 94 -44.32 -11.05 26.86
CA SER A 94 -43.03 -11.01 27.54
C SER A 94 -42.57 -9.58 27.78
N HIS A 95 -42.01 -9.31 28.95
CA HIS A 95 -41.42 -8.01 29.28
C HIS A 95 -39.91 -8.08 29.07
N TYR A 96 -39.35 -7.06 28.43
CA TYR A 96 -37.89 -6.89 28.33
C TYR A 96 -37.35 -6.55 29.72
N VAL A 97 -36.42 -7.35 30.25
CA VAL A 97 -35.88 -7.20 31.61
C VAL A 97 -34.47 -6.61 31.68
N GLY A 98 -33.86 -6.32 30.52
CA GLY A 98 -32.45 -5.93 30.42
C GLY A 98 -31.51 -7.11 30.75
N ASP A 99 -30.31 -7.13 30.16
CA ASP A 99 -29.21 -8.04 30.49
C ASP A 99 -27.95 -7.20 30.77
#